data_AF-A0A7J4DTY7-F1
#
_entry.id   AF-A0A7J4DTY7-F1
#
_cell.length_a   1.000
_cell.length_b   1.000
_cell.length_c   1.000
_cell.angle_alpha   90.00
_cell.angle_beta   90.00
_cell.angle_gamma   90.00
#
_symmetry.space_group_name_H-M   'P 1'
#
loop_
_entity.id
_entity.type
_entity.pdbx_description
1 polymer ?
#
loop_
_entity_poly.entity_id
_entity_poly.type
_entity_poly.pdbx_seq_one_letter_code
_entity_poly.pdbx_strand_id
1 'polypeptide(L)'
;MKKYRGKKRVFENYAYVLDFLPYGYPEENIPLHQRKPIAQGFGEKQFVLMEMIIKKDQTVDLAERVYIGRGKRDKVEYISRTLNYEDLTPTAKTELLYVIMEAVKRNEKRFVF
;
A
#
# COMPACT_ATOMS: atom_id res chain seq x y z
N MET A 1 31.74 24.13 -5.92
CA MET A 1 30.42 23.51 -6.22
C MET A 1 29.83 22.91 -4.94
N LYS A 2 28.72 23.45 -4.43
CA LYS A 2 28.06 22.94 -3.21
C LYS A 2 27.48 21.55 -3.50
N LYS A 3 28.00 20.50 -2.86
CA LYS A 3 27.39 19.16 -2.85
C LYS A 3 26.02 19.26 -2.17
N TYR A 4 24.94 19.18 -2.94
CA TYR A 4 23.61 18.95 -2.38
C TYR A 4 23.63 17.58 -1.69
N ARG A 5 23.64 17.58 -0.35
CA ARG A 5 23.37 16.39 0.46
C ARG A 5 22.02 15.84 -0.01
N GLY A 6 22.04 14.73 -0.73
CA GLY A 6 20.81 14.07 -1.20
C GLY A 6 19.88 13.84 -0.01
N LYS A 7 18.68 14.42 -0.07
CA LYS A 7 17.62 14.27 0.93
C LYS A 7 17.44 12.76 1.16
N LYS A 8 17.70 12.27 2.38
CA LYS A 8 17.61 10.84 2.72
C LYS A 8 16.19 10.39 2.35
N ARG A 9 16.04 9.59 1.29
CA ARG A 9 14.73 9.06 0.88
C ARG A 9 14.24 8.19 2.04
N VAL A 10 13.21 8.67 2.73
CA VAL A 10 12.45 7.86 3.66
C VAL A 10 11.68 6.86 2.80
N PHE A 11 11.71 5.59 3.19
CA PHE A 11 10.96 4.53 2.54
C PHE A 11 9.89 4.05 3.52
N GLU A 12 8.76 3.61 2.96
CA GLU A 12 7.77 2.85 3.70
C GLU A 12 8.30 1.44 3.97
N ASN A 13 8.15 0.99 5.21
CA ASN A 13 8.48 -0.38 5.58
C ASN A 13 7.22 -1.24 5.74
N TYR A 14 6.09 -0.61 6.02
CA TYR A 14 4.81 -1.25 6.23
C TYR A 14 3.70 -0.44 5.55
N ALA A 15 2.69 -1.14 5.09
CA ALA A 15 1.46 -0.56 4.57
C ALA A 15 0.26 -1.30 5.15
N TYR A 16 -0.87 -0.61 5.24
CA TYR A 16 -2.16 -1.18 5.57
C TYR A 16 -2.93 -1.42 4.27
N VAL A 17 -3.58 -2.57 4.14
CA VAL A 17 -4.37 -2.93 2.97
C VAL A 17 -5.72 -2.21 3.03
N LEU A 18 -6.07 -1.52 1.94
CA LEU A 18 -7.32 -0.77 1.78
C LEU A 18 -8.35 -1.55 0.95
N ASP A 19 -7.88 -2.35 0.00
CA ASP A 19 -8.72 -3.20 -0.85
C ASP A 19 -7.86 -4.31 -1.46
N PHE A 20 -8.47 -5.45 -1.75
CA PHE A 20 -7.81 -6.60 -2.38
C PHE A 20 -8.63 -7.10 -3.56
N LEU A 21 -8.01 -7.10 -4.74
CA LEU A 21 -8.61 -7.58 -5.97
C LEU A 21 -7.82 -8.81 -6.45
N PRO A 22 -8.31 -10.04 -6.18
CA PRO A 22 -7.59 -11.28 -6.51
C PRO A 22 -7.27 -11.45 -8.00
N TYR A 23 -8.05 -10.80 -8.86
CA TYR A 23 -7.95 -10.89 -10.32
C TYR A 23 -7.61 -9.55 -10.97
N GLY A 24 -7.05 -8.57 -10.24
CA GLY A 24 -6.79 -7.24 -10.79
C GLY A 24 -8.07 -6.41 -10.96
N TYR A 25 -7.97 -5.26 -11.62
CA TYR A 25 -9.12 -4.42 -11.89
C TYR A 25 -10.05 -5.09 -12.92
N PRO A 26 -11.37 -5.10 -12.69
CA PRO A 26 -12.31 -5.76 -13.59
C PRO A 26 -12.38 -5.11 -14.97
N GLU A 27 -12.13 -3.79 -15.04
CA GLU A 27 -12.18 -2.99 -16.27
C GLU A 27 -10.94 -3.18 -17.17
N GLU A 28 -9.87 -3.77 -16.64
CA GLU A 28 -8.67 -4.03 -17.42
C GLU A 28 -8.90 -5.20 -18.37
N ASN A 29 -8.70 -4.94 -19.67
CA ASN A 29 -8.80 -5.95 -20.73
C ASN A 29 -7.54 -6.82 -20.80
N ILE A 30 -7.22 -7.47 -19.68
CA ILE A 30 -6.07 -8.37 -19.52
C ILE A 30 -6.59 -9.82 -19.52
N PRO A 31 -6.00 -10.73 -20.33
CA PRO A 31 -6.32 -12.14 -20.31
C PRO A 31 -6.21 -12.76 -18.92
N LEU A 32 -7.12 -13.68 -18.56
CA LEU A 32 -7.22 -14.25 -17.20
C LEU A 32 -5.89 -14.81 -16.67
N HIS A 33 -5.10 -15.46 -17.53
CA HIS A 33 -3.82 -16.05 -17.17
C HIS A 33 -2.70 -15.03 -16.87
N GLN A 34 -2.88 -13.77 -17.28
CA GLN A 34 -1.93 -12.67 -17.04
C GLN A 34 -2.34 -11.78 -15.87
N ARG A 35 -3.58 -11.91 -15.39
CA ARG A 35 -4.08 -11.17 -14.23
C ARG A 35 -3.25 -11.51 -13.00
N LYS A 36 -2.92 -10.48 -12.23
CA LYS A 36 -2.18 -10.59 -10.99
C LYS A 36 -3.08 -10.15 -9.83
N PRO A 37 -2.99 -10.79 -8.65
CA PRO A 37 -3.63 -10.28 -7.45
C PRO A 37 -3.04 -8.92 -7.07
N ILE A 38 -3.89 -7.93 -6.90
CA ILE A 38 -3.49 -6.58 -6.52
C ILE A 38 -4.13 -6.19 -5.20
N ALA A 39 -3.42 -5.39 -4.42
CA ALA A 39 -3.96 -4.72 -3.25
C ALA A 39 -3.68 -3.22 -3.34
N GLN A 40 -4.68 -2.40 -3.05
CA GLN A 40 -4.45 -0.98 -2.77
C GLN A 40 -4.07 -0.83 -1.30
N GLY A 41 -3.13 0.05 -1.00
CA GLY A 41 -2.58 0.17 0.35
C GLY A 41 -2.21 1.59 0.75
N PHE A 42 -2.09 1.78 2.06
CA PHE A 42 -1.74 3.03 2.73
C PHE A 42 -0.46 2.86 3.55
N GLY A 43 0.59 3.60 3.20
CA GLY A 43 1.88 3.52 3.86
C GLY A 43 1.83 4.04 5.30
N GLU A 44 2.42 3.31 6.25
CA GLU A 44 2.32 3.61 7.69
C GLU A 44 3.06 4.90 8.09
N LYS A 45 4.17 5.23 7.43
CA LYS A 45 5.08 6.29 7.88
C LYS A 45 4.89 7.59 7.12
N GLN A 46 4.75 7.54 5.81
CA GLN A 46 4.63 8.72 4.96
C GLN A 46 3.22 8.88 4.38
N PHE A 47 2.29 7.99 4.72
CA PHE A 47 0.90 8.06 4.28
C PHE A 47 0.78 8.06 2.76
N VAL A 48 1.67 7.30 2.10
CA VAL A 48 1.69 7.14 0.66
C VAL A 48 0.62 6.13 0.26
N LEU A 49 -0.23 6.49 -0.70
CA LEU A 49 -1.16 5.55 -1.33
C LEU A 49 -0.41 4.78 -2.43
N MET A 50 -0.62 3.47 -2.50
CA MET A 50 0.11 2.63 -3.44
C MET A 50 -0.69 1.41 -3.88
N GLU A 51 -0.35 0.92 -5.06
CA GLU A 51 -0.79 -0.37 -5.58
C GLU A 51 0.33 -1.39 -5.37
N MET A 52 -0.02 -2.53 -4.79
CA MET A 52 0.89 -3.62 -4.47
C MET A 52 0.45 -4.87 -5.21
N ILE A 53 1.41 -5.58 -5.79
CA ILE A 53 1.19 -6.93 -6.31
C ILE A 53 1.35 -7.91 -5.17
N ILE A 54 0.31 -8.70 -4.94
CA ILE A 54 0.32 -9.78 -3.95
C ILE A 54 0.81 -11.06 -4.64
N LYS A 55 1.60 -11.86 -3.93
CA LYS A 55 2.07 -13.15 -4.46
C LYS A 55 0.88 -14.04 -4.81
N LYS A 56 1.02 -14.84 -5.88
CA LYS A 56 -0.08 -15.64 -6.45
C LYS A 56 -0.74 -16.63 -5.47
N ASP A 57 -0.02 -17.06 -4.44
CA ASP A 57 -0.44 -18.04 -3.43
C ASP A 57 -0.87 -17.38 -2.11
N GLN A 58 -0.95 -16.06 -2.06
CA GLN A 58 -1.23 -15.29 -0.84
C GLN A 58 -2.51 -14.48 -0.98
N THR A 59 -3.19 -14.27 0.14
CA THR A 59 -4.33 -13.36 0.27
C THR A 59 -4.03 -12.34 1.36
N VAL A 60 -4.69 -11.19 1.25
CA VAL A 60 -4.63 -10.14 2.27
C VAL A 60 -6.03 -9.71 2.66
N ASP A 61 -6.17 -9.31 3.92
CA ASP A 61 -7.44 -8.82 4.47
C ASP A 61 -7.46 -7.29 4.52
N LEU A 62 -8.66 -6.70 4.56
CA LEU A 62 -8.82 -5.26 4.78
C LEU A 62 -8.23 -4.85 6.13
N ALA A 63 -7.60 -3.67 6.17
CA ALA A 63 -6.84 -3.14 7.29
C ALA A 63 -5.63 -4.01 7.73
N GLU A 64 -5.29 -5.07 7.00
CA GLU A 64 -4.12 -5.88 7.31
C GLU A 64 -2.83 -5.07 7.14
N ARG A 65 -1.95 -5.13 8.15
CA ARG A 65 -0.63 -4.50 8.11
C ARG A 65 0.39 -5.45 7.48
N VAL A 66 0.83 -5.13 6.26
CA VAL A 66 1.79 -5.92 5.49
C VAL A 66 3.18 -5.29 5.44
N TYR A 67 4.23 -6.12 5.43
CA TYR A 67 5.61 -5.65 5.27
C TYR A 67 5.95 -5.41 3.80
N ILE A 68 6.42 -4.20 3.50
CA ILE A 68 6.82 -3.75 2.14
C ILE A 68 8.25 -3.22 2.09
N GLY A 69 9.01 -3.38 3.17
CA GLY A 69 10.40 -2.95 3.25
C GLY A 69 11.33 -3.74 2.30
N ARG A 70 12.64 -3.48 2.42
CA ARG A 70 13.67 -4.06 1.54
C ARG A 70 14.04 -5.52 1.87
N GLY A 71 13.59 -6.04 3.01
CA GLY A 71 13.84 -7.41 3.41
C GLY A 71 12.93 -8.42 2.71
N LYS A 72 12.93 -9.66 3.21
CA LYS A 72 11.98 -10.68 2.77
C LYS A 72 10.56 -10.24 3.11
N ARG A 73 9.67 -10.32 2.12
CA ARG A 73 8.24 -10.00 2.25
C ARG A 73 7.44 -11.30 2.20
N ASP A 74 6.45 -11.42 3.07
CA ASP A 74 5.66 -12.65 3.17
C ASP A 74 4.55 -12.67 2.10
N LYS A 75 3.74 -11.61 2.04
CA LYS A 75 2.57 -11.52 1.14
C LYS A 75 2.77 -10.66 -0.12
N VAL A 76 3.50 -9.55 0.01
CA VAL A 76 3.70 -8.58 -1.09
C VAL A 76 4.88 -8.99 -1.96
N GLU A 77 4.68 -9.06 -3.27
CA GLU A 77 5.73 -9.31 -4.26
C GLU A 77 6.50 -8.00 -4.52
N TYR A 78 5.82 -6.98 -5.03
CA TYR A 78 6.37 -5.65 -5.27
C TYR A 78 5.32 -4.54 -5.24
N ILE A 79 5.77 -3.31 -5.10
CA ILE A 79 4.92 -2.12 -5.25
C ILE A 79 4.87 -1.78 -6.74
N SER A 80 3.67 -1.82 -7.33
CA SER A 80 3.42 -1.57 -8.75
C SER A 80 3.58 -0.09 -9.07
N ARG A 81 2.84 0.76 -8.35
CA ARG A 81 2.83 2.21 -8.54
C ARG A 81 2.34 2.95 -7.30
N THR A 82 2.66 4.23 -7.23
CA THR A 82 2.00 5.17 -6.30
C THR A 82 0.63 5.55 -6.86
N LEU A 83 -0.35 5.74 -5.99
CA LEU A 83 -1.70 6.15 -6.33
C LEU A 83 -2.00 7.55 -5.81
N ASN A 84 -2.93 8.25 -6.45
CA ASN A 84 -3.63 9.39 -5.88
C ASN A 84 -4.95 8.93 -5.28
N TYR A 85 -5.61 9.82 -4.52
CA TYR A 85 -6.91 9.51 -3.91
C TYR A 85 -7.97 9.11 -4.95
N GLU A 86 -7.95 9.70 -6.14
CA GLU A 86 -8.93 9.39 -7.18
C GLU A 86 -8.72 8.05 -7.88
N ASP A 87 -7.52 7.47 -7.76
CA ASP A 87 -7.22 6.13 -8.29
C ASP A 87 -7.71 5.02 -7.33
N LEU A 88 -8.19 5.39 -6.13
CA LEU A 88 -8.67 4.42 -5.16
C LEU A 88 -10.02 3.83 -5.57
N THR A 89 -10.18 2.53 -5.34
CA THR A 89 -11.48 1.87 -5.49
C THR A 89 -12.49 2.45 -4.49
N PRO A 90 -13.80 2.31 -4.75
CA PRO A 90 -14.82 2.70 -3.78
C PRO A 90 -14.60 2.06 -2.40
N THR A 91 -14.26 0.76 -2.37
CA THR A 91 -13.90 0.04 -1.14
C THR A 91 -12.70 0.66 -0.43
N ALA A 92 -11.62 0.94 -1.17
CA ALA A 92 -10.41 1.53 -0.59
C ALA A 92 -10.68 2.94 -0.04
N LYS A 93 -11.52 3.75 -0.70
CA LYS A 93 -11.92 5.08 -0.19
C LYS A 93 -12.69 4.97 1.13
N THR A 94 -13.59 4.00 1.26
CA THR A 94 -14.32 3.74 2.51
C THR A 94 -13.37 3.27 3.62
N GLU A 95 -12.47 2.34 3.31
CA GLU A 95 -11.54 1.75 4.29
C GLU A 95 -10.46 2.74 4.76
N LEU A 96 -10.05 3.67 3.90
CA LEU A 96 -8.99 4.63 4.17
C LEU A 96 -9.20 5.43 5.46
N LEU A 97 -10.45 5.84 5.75
CA LEU A 97 -10.77 6.59 6.96
C LEU A 97 -10.45 5.78 8.23
N TYR A 98 -10.88 4.52 8.26
CA TYR A 98 -10.62 3.62 9.39
C TYR A 98 -9.13 3.34 9.57
N VAL A 99 -8.44 3.05 8.47
CA VAL A 99 -7.00 2.77 8.47
C VAL A 99 -6.17 3.98 8.90
N ILE A 100 -6.52 5.20 8.48
CA ILE A 100 -5.85 6.43 8.94
C ILE A 100 -6.00 6.59 10.45
N MET A 101 -7.20 6.39 11.00
CA MET A 101 -7.42 6.51 12.44
C MET A 101 -6.52 5.55 13.22
N GLU A 102 -6.45 4.29 12.80
CA GLU A 102 -5.60 3.29 13.44
C GLU A 102 -4.11 3.58 13.26
N ALA A 103 -3.68 4.02 12.08
CA ALA A 103 -2.30 4.40 11.81
C ALA A 103 -1.86 5.61 12.66
N VAL A 104 -2.75 6.59 12.86
CA VAL A 104 -2.50 7.77 13.72
C VAL A 104 -2.42 7.35 15.19
N LYS A 105 -3.38 6.56 15.69
CA LYS A 105 -3.37 6.05 17.08
C LYS A 105 -2.09 5.28 17.39
N ARG A 106 -1.65 4.39 16.48
CA ARG A 106 -0.41 3.62 16.64
C ARG A 106 0.85 4.48 16.68
N ASN A 107 0.77 5.68 16.10
CA ASN A 107 1.88 6.63 16.04
C ASN A 107 1.56 7.92 16.81
N GLU A 108 0.73 7.86 17.86
CA GLU A 108 0.19 9.04 18.54
C GLU A 108 1.27 10.05 18.94
N LYS A 109 2.39 9.58 19.51
CA LYS A 109 3.55 10.41 19.91
C LYS A 109 4.16 11.26 18.78
N ARG A 110 3.89 10.92 17.51
CA ARG A 110 4.36 11.69 16.36
C ARG A 110 3.42 12.86 16.06
N PHE A 111 2.14 12.73 16.36
CA PHE A 111 1.09 13.69 15.98
C PHE A 111 0.63 14.54 17.16
N VAL A 112 0.68 13.99 18.36
CA VAL A 112 0.32 14.65 19.62
C VAL A 112 1.61 14.85 20.41
N PHE A 113 1.92 16.10 20.74
CA PHE A 113 3.12 16.55 21.45
C PHE A 113 2.84 16.74 22.95
#